data_AF-A0A820NPX5-F1
#
_entry.id   AF-A0A820NPX5-F1
#
_cell.length_a   1.000
_cell.length_b   1.000
_cell.length_c   1.000
_cell.angle_alpha   90.00
_cell.angle_beta   90.00
_cell.angle_gamma   90.00
#
_symmetry.space_group_name_H-M   'P 1'
#
loop_
_entity.id
_entity.type
_entity.pdbx_description
1 polymer ?
#
loop_
_entity_poly.entity_id
_entity_poly.type
_entity_poly.pdbx_seq_one_letter_code
_entity_poly.pdbx_strand_id
1 'polypeptide(L)'
;QAHRTIGQLWGVLTLLLSETPVLQFNVTRYATALIQAMNTLKPTDPTLLDPLRNAINDFGKTAQDFVARSKSLDYENPYEIRAYNDQLLQLERAFLNPLGQG
;
A
#
# COMPACT_ATOMS: atom_id res chain seq x y z
N GLN A 1 1.94 5.59 31.81
CA GLN A 1 2.73 4.62 31.01
C GLN A 1 2.43 4.71 29.51
N ALA A 2 1.17 4.80 29.07
CA ALA A 2 0.80 4.89 27.65
C ALA A 2 1.53 5.99 26.83
N HIS A 3 1.69 7.21 27.36
CA HIS A 3 2.40 8.29 26.66
C HIS A 3 3.86 7.97 26.33
N ARG A 4 4.57 7.21 27.18
CA ARG A 4 5.97 6.82 26.96
C ARG A 4 6.06 5.74 25.89
N THR A 5 5.16 4.77 25.89
CA THR A 5 5.05 3.71 24.88
C THR A 5 4.67 4.29 23.51
N ILE A 6 3.73 5.24 23.48
CA ILE A 6 3.33 5.95 22.26
C ILE A 6 4.50 6.81 21.73
N GLY A 7 5.21 7.53 22.59
CA GLY A 7 6.39 8.30 22.20
C GLY A 7 7.51 7.42 21.62
N GLN A 8 7.74 6.25 22.20
CA GLN A 8 8.72 5.27 21.68
C GLN A 8 8.28 4.69 20.33
N LEU A 9 7.00 4.36 20.17
CA LEU A 9 6.44 3.89 18.90
C LEU A 9 6.60 4.94 17.80
N TRP A 10 6.23 6.21 18.08
CA TRP A 10 6.40 7.31 17.13
C TRP A 10 7.86 7.59 16.80
N GLY A 11 8.77 7.50 17.78
CA GLY A 11 10.21 7.64 17.56
C GLY A 11 10.77 6.59 16.60
N VAL A 12 10.40 5.31 16.81
CA VAL A 12 10.81 4.20 15.93
C VAL A 12 10.22 4.33 14.54
N LEU A 13 8.94 4.68 14.41
CA LEU A 13 8.29 4.88 13.12
C LEU A 13 8.91 6.06 12.34
N THR A 14 9.20 7.17 13.02
CA THR A 14 9.81 8.34 12.39
C THR A 14 11.22 8.02 11.91
N LEU A 15 12.03 7.34 12.73
CA LEU A 15 13.37 6.91 12.36
C LEU A 15 13.33 5.99 11.14
N LEU A 16 12.48 4.95 11.15
CA LEU A 16 12.32 4.00 10.05
C LEU A 16 11.91 4.68 8.74
N LEU A 17 11.00 5.66 8.80
CA LEU A 17 10.56 6.41 7.62
C LEU A 17 11.60 7.44 7.13
N SER A 18 12.49 7.91 8.01
CA SER A 18 13.51 8.92 7.68
C SER A 18 14.85 8.35 7.22
N GLU A 19 15.23 7.17 7.71
CA GLU A 19 16.53 6.55 7.46
C GLU A 19 16.51 5.49 6.35
N THR A 20 15.33 5.17 5.80
CA THR A 20 15.21 4.22 4.71
C THR A 20 15.06 4.94 3.36
N PRO A 21 15.89 4.63 2.35
CA PRO A 21 15.77 5.24 1.02
C PRO A 21 14.41 4.96 0.38
N VAL A 22 13.82 3.79 0.68
CA VAL A 22 12.51 3.36 0.18
C VAL A 22 11.51 3.27 1.34
N LEU A 23 10.33 3.89 1.17
CA LEU A 23 9.26 3.87 2.16
C LEU A 23 8.80 2.42 2.46
N GLN A 24 8.70 2.07 3.74
CA GLN A 24 8.35 0.72 4.20
C GLN A 24 6.84 0.42 4.20
N PHE A 25 6.10 0.85 3.17
CA PHE A 25 4.69 0.52 3.05
C PHE A 25 4.48 -0.87 2.46
N ASN A 26 3.71 -1.71 3.14
CA ASN A 26 3.36 -3.02 2.63
C ASN A 26 2.07 -2.95 1.79
N VAL A 27 2.24 -2.54 0.53
CA VAL A 27 1.15 -2.37 -0.43
C VAL A 27 0.41 -3.66 -0.76
N THR A 28 1.05 -4.82 -0.60
CA THR A 28 0.39 -6.13 -0.82
C THR A 28 -0.69 -6.43 0.22
N ARG A 29 -0.64 -5.80 1.41
CA ARG A 29 -1.68 -5.98 2.43
C ARG A 29 -3.00 -5.34 2.04
N TYR A 30 -3.00 -4.34 1.16
CA TYR A 30 -4.23 -3.72 0.66
C TYR A 30 -5.08 -4.73 -0.13
N ALA A 31 -4.47 -5.55 -0.98
CA ALA A 31 -5.20 -6.59 -1.72
C ALA A 31 -5.88 -7.57 -0.77
N THR A 32 -5.16 -8.04 0.27
CA THR A 32 -5.73 -8.94 1.28
C THR A 32 -6.88 -8.29 2.05
N ALA A 33 -6.74 -7.02 2.45
CA ALA A 33 -7.79 -6.28 3.13
C ALA A 33 -9.03 -6.08 2.25
N LEU A 34 -8.84 -5.80 0.95
CA LEU A 34 -9.93 -5.67 -0.03
C LEU A 34 -10.68 -6.99 -0.24
N ILE A 35 -9.98 -8.13 -0.32
CA ILE A 35 -10.61 -9.45 -0.40
C ILE A 35 -11.45 -9.71 0.87
N GLN A 36 -10.90 -9.40 2.04
CA GLN A 36 -11.63 -9.56 3.30
C GLN A 36 -12.88 -8.69 3.35
N ALA A 37 -12.78 -7.42 2.95
CA ALA A 37 -13.92 -6.50 2.87
C ALA A 37 -14.98 -6.99 1.88
N MET A 38 -14.57 -7.41 0.68
CA MET A 38 -15.49 -7.97 -0.33
C MET A 38 -16.22 -9.21 0.19
N ASN A 39 -15.55 -10.08 0.96
CA ASN A 39 -16.17 -11.28 1.55
C ASN A 39 -17.22 -10.95 2.63
N THR A 40 -17.25 -9.72 3.16
CA THR A 40 -18.33 -9.27 4.06
C THR A 40 -19.61 -8.86 3.30
N LEU A 41 -19.50 -8.60 2.00
CA LEU A 41 -20.64 -8.25 1.17
C LEU A 41 -21.49 -9.51 0.93
N LYS A 42 -22.81 -9.37 1.12
CA LYS A 42 -23.80 -10.42 0.85
C LYS A 42 -24.69 -9.98 -0.32
N PRO A 43 -24.19 -10.09 -1.57
CA PRO A 43 -24.99 -9.69 -2.72
C PRO A 43 -26.13 -10.67 -2.94
N THR A 44 -27.19 -10.21 -3.59
CA THR A 44 -28.33 -11.07 -3.99
C THR A 44 -27.93 -12.08 -5.06
N ASP A 45 -26.96 -11.71 -5.91
CA ASP A 45 -26.30 -12.59 -6.88
C ASP A 45 -24.76 -12.45 -6.72
N PRO A 46 -24.04 -13.54 -6.39
CA PRO A 46 -22.58 -13.52 -6.25
C PRO A 46 -21.81 -13.01 -7.47
N THR A 47 -22.35 -13.18 -8.68
CA THR A 47 -21.69 -12.77 -9.94
C THR A 47 -21.55 -11.25 -10.06
N LEU A 48 -22.37 -10.48 -9.32
CA LEU A 48 -22.27 -9.02 -9.23
C LEU A 48 -20.94 -8.55 -8.63
N LEU A 49 -20.25 -9.42 -7.89
CA LEU A 49 -18.93 -9.12 -7.32
C LEU A 49 -17.77 -9.58 -8.22
N ASP A 50 -18.02 -10.27 -9.33
CA ASP A 50 -16.93 -10.78 -10.18
C ASP A 50 -16.04 -9.67 -10.76
N PRO A 51 -16.57 -8.53 -11.26
CA PRO A 51 -15.73 -7.43 -11.70
C PRO A 51 -14.85 -6.86 -10.56
N LEU A 52 -15.42 -6.75 -9.36
CA LEU A 52 -14.70 -6.28 -8.17
C LEU A 52 -13.61 -7.28 -7.76
N ARG A 53 -13.91 -8.57 -7.76
CA ARG A 53 -12.97 -9.66 -7.47
C ARG A 53 -11.81 -9.65 -8.46
N ASN A 54 -12.07 -9.47 -9.75
CA ASN A 54 -11.04 -9.39 -10.78
C ASN A 54 -10.15 -8.17 -10.59
N ALA A 55 -10.74 -6.99 -10.34
CA ALA A 55 -9.97 -5.77 -10.06
C ALA A 55 -9.07 -5.91 -8.82
N ILE A 56 -9.55 -6.57 -7.76
CA ILE A 56 -8.74 -6.83 -6.54
C ILE A 56 -7.59 -7.80 -6.84
N ASN A 57 -7.80 -8.82 -7.67
CA ASN A 57 -6.76 -9.76 -8.07
C ASN A 57 -5.69 -9.09 -8.94
N ASP A 58 -6.09 -8.30 -9.92
CA ASP A 58 -5.18 -7.54 -10.79
C ASP A 58 -4.37 -6.52 -9.99
N PHE A 59 -5.03 -5.83 -9.05
CA PHE A 59 -4.37 -4.97 -8.09
C PHE A 59 -3.33 -5.73 -7.25
N GLY A 60 -3.68 -6.90 -6.71
CA GLY A 60 -2.78 -7.75 -5.93
C GLY A 60 -1.55 -8.19 -6.71
N LYS A 61 -1.73 -8.59 -7.97
CA LYS A 61 -0.62 -8.94 -8.87
C LYS A 61 0.27 -7.73 -9.15
N THR A 62 -0.33 -6.59 -9.50
CA THR A 62 0.40 -5.34 -9.75
C THR A 62 1.17 -4.87 -8.52
N ALA A 63 0.61 -5.02 -7.32
CA ALA A 63 1.28 -4.69 -6.06
C ALA A 63 2.46 -5.63 -5.78
N GLN A 64 2.34 -6.92 -6.10
CA GLN A 64 3.47 -7.87 -5.99
C GLN A 64 4.60 -7.54 -6.97
N ASP A 65 4.27 -7.26 -8.23
CA ASP A 65 5.24 -6.87 -9.25
C ASP A 65 5.92 -5.54 -8.88
N PHE A 66 5.17 -4.60 -8.32
CA PHE A 66 5.71 -3.33 -7.81
C PHE A 66 6.70 -3.56 -6.67
N VAL A 67 6.35 -4.38 -5.67
CA VAL A 67 7.28 -4.71 -4.58
C VAL A 67 8.51 -5.48 -5.10
N ALA A 68 8.34 -6.35 -6.09
CA ALA A 68 9.45 -7.06 -6.71
C ALA A 68 10.43 -6.10 -7.42
N ARG A 69 9.91 -5.06 -8.10
CA ARG A 69 10.74 -3.99 -8.71
C ARG A 69 11.62 -3.26 -7.69
N SER A 70 11.23 -3.19 -6.41
CA SER A 70 12.07 -2.57 -5.37
C SER A 70 13.42 -3.27 -5.18
N LYS A 71 13.51 -4.56 -5.52
CA LYS A 71 14.73 -5.36 -5.45
C LYS A 71 15.72 -5.07 -6.56
N SER A 72 15.27 -4.47 -7.65
CA SER A 72 16.09 -4.12 -8.82
C SER A 72 16.35 -2.62 -8.95
N LEU A 73 15.96 -1.82 -7.96
CA LEU A 73 16.21 -0.38 -7.96
C LEU A 73 17.72 -0.12 -7.90
N ASP A 74 18.19 0.83 -8.70
CA ASP A 74 19.52 1.41 -8.49
C ASP A 74 19.47 2.38 -7.29
N TYR A 75 19.97 1.90 -6.14
CA TYR A 75 19.98 2.68 -4.90
C TYR A 75 20.99 3.84 -4.92
N GLU A 76 21.89 3.88 -5.90
CA GLU A 76 22.81 5.01 -6.11
C GLU A 76 22.16 6.10 -7.00
N ASN A 77 21.01 5.81 -7.61
CA ASN A 77 20.26 6.75 -8.42
C ASN A 77 19.09 7.39 -7.61
N PRO A 78 19.26 8.62 -7.11
CA PRO A 78 18.24 9.27 -6.28
C PRO A 78 16.93 9.56 -7.03
N TYR A 79 16.95 9.66 -8.37
CA TYR A 79 15.74 9.85 -9.16
C TYR A 79 14.88 8.60 -9.23
N GLU A 80 15.51 7.42 -9.30
CA GLU A 80 14.82 6.14 -9.37
C GLU A 80 14.15 5.80 -8.03
N ILE A 81 14.88 6.02 -6.93
CA ILE A 81 14.34 5.90 -5.57
C ILE A 81 13.16 6.87 -5.36
N ARG A 82 13.29 8.13 -5.79
CA ARG A 82 12.22 9.12 -5.66
C ARG A 82 10.98 8.72 -6.45
N ALA A 83 11.12 8.30 -7.71
CA ALA A 83 10.00 7.87 -8.53
C ALA A 83 9.26 6.68 -7.92
N TYR A 84 9.99 5.72 -7.33
CA TYR A 84 9.40 4.59 -6.61
C TYR A 84 8.62 5.05 -5.37
N ASN A 85 9.20 5.94 -4.55
CA ASN A 85 8.54 6.49 -3.36
C ASN A 85 7.30 7.34 -3.72
N ASP A 86 7.32 8.09 -4.81
CA ASP A 86 6.19 8.87 -5.28
C ASP A 86 5.01 7.96 -5.70
N GLN A 87 5.30 6.80 -6.32
CA GLN A 87 4.28 5.79 -6.64
C GLN A 87 3.68 5.16 -5.37
N LEU A 88 4.51 4.88 -4.36
CA LEU A 88 4.05 4.42 -3.04
C LEU A 88 3.13 5.45 -2.36
N LEU A 89 3.52 6.72 -2.38
CA LEU A 89 2.74 7.78 -1.75
C LEU A 89 1.41 8.03 -2.47
N GLN A 90 1.39 7.95 -3.80
CA GLN A 90 0.16 8.06 -4.59
C GLN A 90 -0.83 6.93 -4.26
N LEU A 91 -0.33 5.71 -4.11
CA LEU A 91 -1.17 4.59 -3.72
C LEU A 91 -1.81 4.83 -2.35
N GLU A 92 -1.01 5.23 -1.36
CA GLU A 92 -1.50 5.53 -0.01
C GLU A 92 -2.59 6.60 -0.04
N ARG A 93 -2.39 7.66 -0.83
CA ARG A 93 -3.38 8.72 -1.03
C ARG A 93 -4.67 8.23 -1.70
N ALA A 94 -4.57 7.35 -2.69
CA ALA A 94 -5.75 6.80 -3.37
C ALA A 94 -6.65 5.99 -2.42
N PHE A 95 -6.06 5.31 -1.42
CA PHE A 95 -6.82 4.57 -0.41
C PHE A 95 -7.31 5.45 0.75
N LEU A 96 -6.61 6.54 1.08
CA LEU A 96 -7.01 7.48 2.14
C LEU A 96 -8.02 8.54 1.67
N ASN A 97 -8.08 8.85 0.37
CA ASN A 97 -9.03 9.80 -0.19
C ASN A 97 -10.08 9.12 -1.09
N PRO A 98 -11.23 8.69 -0.54
CA PRO A 98 -12.26 7.97 -1.29
C PRO A 98 -13.02 8.83 -2.33
N LEU A 99 -12.75 10.15 -2.41
CA LEU A 99 -13.45 11.09 -3.31
C LEU A 99 -12.71 11.43 -4.60
N GLY A 100 -11.55 10.81 -4.88
CA GLY A 100 -10.78 10.90 -6.12
C GLY A 100 -11.18 12.04 -7.08
N GLN A 101 -10.73 13.27 -6.82
CA GLN A 101 -10.77 14.32 -7.84
C GLN A 101 -9.39 14.41 -8.48
N GLY A 102 -9.30 13.77 -9.64
CA GLY A 102 -8.27 13.92 -10.66
C GLY A 102 -8.95 13.69 -12.01
#